data_AF-A0A4Y7KAV5-F1
#
_entry.id   AF-A0A4Y7KAV5-F1
#
_cell.length_a   1.000
_cell.length_b   1.000
_cell.length_c   1.000
_cell.angle_alpha   90.00
_cell.angle_beta   90.00
_cell.angle_gamma   90.00
#
_symmetry.space_group_name_H-M   'P 1'
#
loop_
_entity.id
_entity.type
_entity.pdbx_description
1 polymer ?
#
loop_
_entity_poly.entity_id
_entity_poly.type
_entity_poly.pdbx_seq_one_letter_code
_entity_poly.pdbx_strand_id
1 'polypeptide(L)'
;MKTFSSHYIVLVVLVLTTIVISSLEVEAGTCKPSGKIKGIKPPQGKCKKGFNSDCCKPGESYTTYKCSPSNRRTVLTTNSFEKGGDGGGPSECDNQYHSDDTPVVALSTGWYNNGSRCLHKIIVKGNGRSAVAKVVDECDSTMGCDGDHDYQPPCPHNIVDASPAVWKALGVPRENWGNLDEGGDGGGPSACDNRYHPNNTPVVALSTGWFNNRKRCLRKITIKGNGRSVMAKVVDECDSAMGCDKEHAYQPPCRNNIVDASPAVWKALGVPRAKWGNLAITWSDA
;
A
#
# COMPACT_ATOMS: atom_id res chain seq x y z
N MET A 1 33.56 55.17 -30.38
CA MET A 1 32.61 54.30 -29.65
C MET A 1 32.82 52.89 -30.14
N LYS A 2 33.31 51.98 -29.28
CA LYS A 2 33.62 50.59 -29.69
C LYS A 2 32.30 49.85 -29.90
N THR A 3 32.03 49.45 -31.13
CA THR A 3 30.90 48.59 -31.50
C THR A 3 31.08 47.24 -30.81
N PHE A 4 30.31 47.00 -29.77
CA PHE A 4 30.22 45.66 -29.19
C PHE A 4 29.68 44.72 -30.27
N SER A 5 30.50 43.73 -30.65
CA SER A 5 30.17 42.79 -31.72
C SER A 5 28.88 42.06 -31.38
N SER A 6 27.87 42.18 -32.24
CA SER A 6 26.56 41.51 -32.11
C SER A 6 26.71 40.01 -31.82
N HIS A 7 27.77 39.38 -32.35
CA HIS A 7 28.08 37.98 -32.11
C HIS A 7 28.46 37.67 -30.65
N TYR A 8 29.10 38.60 -29.94
CA TYR A 8 29.42 38.44 -28.51
C TYR A 8 28.16 38.51 -27.64
N ILE A 9 27.22 39.39 -27.99
CA ILE A 9 25.94 39.51 -27.26
C ILE A 9 25.11 38.24 -27.47
N VAL A 10 25.02 37.74 -28.70
CA VAL A 10 24.31 36.50 -29.02
C VAL A 10 24.93 35.30 -28.30
N LEU A 11 26.27 35.22 -28.24
CA LEU A 11 26.96 34.15 -27.52
C LEU A 11 26.69 34.20 -26.01
N VAL A 12 26.74 35.38 -25.39
CA VAL A 12 26.46 35.56 -23.96
C VAL A 12 25.01 35.22 -23.63
N VAL A 13 24.05 35.61 -24.49
CA VAL A 13 22.63 35.26 -24.33
C VAL A 13 22.43 33.75 -24.46
N LEU A 14 23.07 33.08 -25.42
CA LEU A 14 23.01 31.62 -25.59
C LEU A 14 23.61 30.87 -24.39
N VAL A 15 24.70 31.36 -23.81
CA VAL A 15 25.31 30.76 -22.61
C VAL A 15 24.45 30.98 -21.37
N LEU A 16 23.82 32.15 -21.23
CA LEU A 16 22.91 32.43 -20.12
C LEU A 16 21.62 31.60 -20.21
N THR A 17 21.06 31.40 -21.41
CA THR A 17 19.86 30.56 -21.58
C THR A 17 20.17 29.09 -21.33
N THR A 18 21.32 28.57 -21.75
CA THR A 18 21.70 27.18 -21.43
C THR A 18 21.89 26.98 -19.92
N ILE A 19 22.53 27.91 -19.20
CA ILE A 19 22.69 27.86 -17.73
C ILE A 19 21.33 27.88 -17.02
N VAL A 20 20.37 28.69 -17.47
CA VAL A 20 19.01 28.72 -16.89
C VAL A 20 18.26 27.42 -17.16
N ILE A 21 18.43 26.79 -18.33
CA ILE A 21 17.80 25.51 -18.67
C ILE A 21 18.41 24.35 -17.85
N SER A 22 19.73 24.36 -17.61
CA SER A 22 20.40 23.39 -16.72
C SER A 22 19.99 23.53 -15.25
N SER A 23 19.51 24.70 -14.84
CA SER A 23 19.08 24.98 -13.47
C SER A 23 17.62 24.59 -13.19
N LEU A 24 16.89 24.13 -14.19
CA LEU A 24 15.47 23.75 -14.10
C LEU A 24 15.23 22.24 -14.09
N GLU A 25 16.25 21.44 -13.80
CA GLU A 25 16.04 20.06 -13.37
C GLU A 25 15.60 20.03 -11.90
N VAL A 26 14.34 20.42 -11.66
CA VAL A 26 13.63 19.91 -10.49
C VAL A 26 13.42 18.43 -10.77
N GLU A 27 14.34 17.58 -10.31
CA GLU A 27 14.00 16.19 -10.04
C GLU A 27 12.81 16.23 -9.08
N ALA A 28 11.61 15.97 -9.58
CA ALA A 28 10.49 15.57 -8.76
C ALA A 28 10.88 14.21 -8.15
N GLY A 29 11.69 14.26 -7.08
CA GLY A 29 12.32 13.11 -6.48
C GLY A 29 11.25 12.12 -6.06
N THR A 30 11.21 10.97 -6.74
CA THR A 30 10.40 9.82 -6.29
C THR A 30 10.73 9.51 -4.83
N CYS A 31 9.72 9.31 -3.98
CA CYS A 31 9.94 9.02 -2.57
C CYS A 31 10.75 7.72 -2.41
N LYS A 32 11.90 7.82 -1.72
CA LYS A 32 12.82 6.70 -1.48
C LYS A 32 12.80 6.33 0.00
N PRO A 33 13.10 5.06 0.35
CA PRO A 33 13.34 4.66 1.72
C PRO A 33 14.38 5.55 2.41
N SER A 34 14.11 5.94 3.66
CA SER A 34 15.06 6.69 4.49
C SER A 34 16.01 5.79 5.28
N GLY A 35 15.64 4.53 5.49
CA GLY A 35 16.44 3.60 6.27
C GLY A 35 15.77 2.26 6.49
N LYS A 36 16.31 1.49 7.43
CA LYS A 36 15.75 0.23 7.91
C LYS A 36 15.94 0.11 9.42
N ILE A 37 14.99 -0.52 10.07
CA ILE A 37 15.08 -0.94 11.47
C ILE A 37 15.02 -2.47 11.56
N LYS A 38 15.42 -3.04 12.70
CA LYS A 38 15.31 -4.48 12.97
C LYS A 38 14.28 -4.72 14.06
N GLY A 39 13.40 -5.69 13.84
CA GLY A 39 12.48 -6.16 14.85
C GLY A 39 13.22 -6.75 16.04
N ILE A 40 12.80 -6.38 17.25
CA ILE A 40 13.26 -6.98 18.50
C ILE A 40 12.14 -7.84 19.09
N LYS A 41 12.52 -8.76 19.98
CA LYS A 41 11.52 -9.58 20.67
C LYS A 41 10.74 -8.72 21.67
N PRO A 42 9.41 -8.58 21.53
CA PRO A 42 8.62 -7.83 22.49
C PRO A 42 8.67 -8.52 23.87
N PRO A 43 8.67 -7.75 24.98
CA PRO A 43 8.44 -8.26 26.32
C PRO A 43 7.11 -9.03 26.42
N GLN A 44 7.00 -9.89 27.42
CA GLN A 44 5.78 -10.66 27.65
C GLN A 44 4.58 -9.72 27.89
N GLY A 45 3.49 -9.94 27.14
CA GLY A 45 2.28 -9.11 27.23
C GLY A 45 2.30 -7.83 26.38
N LYS A 46 3.37 -7.58 25.62
CA LYS A 46 3.49 -6.47 24.65
C LYS A 46 3.23 -6.94 23.22
N CYS A 47 2.82 -5.99 22.37
CA CYS A 47 2.19 -6.19 21.06
C CYS A 47 0.85 -6.95 21.14
N LYS A 48 -0.25 -6.21 21.27
CA LYS A 48 -1.60 -6.77 21.19
C LYS A 48 -2.01 -6.90 19.73
N LYS A 49 -2.42 -8.10 19.34
CA LYS A 49 -3.01 -8.35 18.02
C LYS A 49 -4.46 -7.87 18.01
N GLY A 50 -4.66 -6.65 17.52
CA GLY A 50 -5.94 -6.01 17.20
C GLY A 50 -6.16 -5.99 15.69
N PHE A 51 -7.12 -5.23 15.17
CA PHE A 51 -7.54 -5.17 13.76
C PHE A 51 -6.35 -5.12 12.76
N ASN A 52 -5.87 -6.28 12.32
CA ASN A 52 -4.70 -6.45 11.44
C ASN A 52 -3.38 -5.88 11.98
N SER A 53 -3.20 -5.64 13.29
CA SER A 53 -1.92 -5.23 13.84
C SER A 53 -0.95 -6.43 13.94
N ASP A 54 0.05 -6.43 13.06
CA ASP A 54 1.14 -7.41 13.07
C ASP A 54 2.24 -6.98 14.05
N CYS A 55 2.88 -7.95 14.70
CA CYS A 55 4.03 -7.69 15.56
C CYS A 55 5.33 -7.80 14.77
N CYS A 56 6.31 -6.96 15.09
CA CYS A 56 7.66 -7.13 14.54
C CYS A 56 8.25 -8.49 14.90
N LYS A 57 8.86 -9.16 13.93
CA LYS A 57 9.55 -10.43 14.16
C LYS A 57 11.01 -10.17 14.54
N PRO A 58 11.54 -10.87 15.56
CA PRO A 58 12.93 -10.72 15.96
C PRO A 58 13.90 -10.95 14.79
N GLY A 59 14.77 -9.98 14.53
CA GLY A 59 15.79 -10.04 13.48
C GLY A 59 15.30 -9.72 12.06
N GLU A 60 13.99 -9.59 11.84
CA GLU A 60 13.42 -9.17 10.55
C GLU A 60 13.70 -7.68 10.32
N SER A 61 13.96 -7.30 9.07
CA SER A 61 14.30 -5.91 8.71
C SER A 61 13.09 -5.21 8.10
N TYR A 62 12.73 -4.07 8.67
CA TYR A 62 11.60 -3.24 8.25
C TYR A 62 12.10 -1.93 7.64
N THR A 63 11.52 -1.54 6.50
CA THR A 63 11.91 -0.32 5.79
C THR A 63 11.22 0.90 6.40
N THR A 64 11.95 2.01 6.51
CA THR A 64 11.40 3.29 7.01
C THR A 64 11.42 4.37 5.94
N TYR A 65 10.54 5.35 6.08
CA TYR A 65 10.34 6.44 5.14
C TYR A 65 10.09 7.77 5.88
N LYS A 66 10.66 8.84 5.33
CA LYS A 66 10.41 10.24 5.74
C LYS A 66 9.57 11.01 4.72
N CYS A 67 9.13 10.34 3.66
CA CYS A 67 8.38 10.92 2.55
C CYS A 67 7.19 10.04 2.22
N SER A 68 6.24 10.57 1.45
CA SER A 68 5.07 9.85 0.95
C SER A 68 4.86 10.17 -0.52
N PRO A 69 4.26 9.27 -1.33
CA PRO A 69 4.12 9.49 -2.77
C PRO A 69 3.04 10.53 -3.08
N SER A 70 3.09 11.17 -4.24
CA SER A 70 2.17 12.25 -4.63
C SER A 70 0.75 11.79 -5.07
N ASN A 71 0.22 10.68 -4.52
CA ASN A 71 -1.18 10.18 -4.65
C ASN A 71 -1.53 9.16 -5.77
N ARG A 72 -0.60 8.36 -6.33
CA ARG A 72 -0.97 7.29 -7.29
C ARG A 72 -1.22 5.90 -6.69
N ARG A 73 -0.95 5.69 -5.40
CA ARG A 73 -1.06 4.39 -4.71
C ARG A 73 -1.36 4.57 -3.23
N THR A 74 -2.49 5.20 -2.90
CA THR A 74 -2.91 5.36 -1.49
C THR A 74 -3.64 4.11 -1.03
N VAL A 75 -3.22 3.57 0.10
CA VAL A 75 -3.86 2.42 0.76
C VAL A 75 -4.66 2.95 1.94
N LEU A 76 -5.91 2.51 2.05
CA LEU A 76 -6.77 2.84 3.19
C LEU A 76 -6.72 1.67 4.18
N THR A 77 -6.24 1.92 5.40
CA THR A 77 -6.27 0.96 6.50
C THR A 77 -7.33 1.33 7.54
N THR A 78 -7.58 0.43 8.48
CA THR A 78 -8.58 0.63 9.53
C THR A 78 -7.90 0.67 10.87
N ASN A 79 -8.20 1.70 11.65
CA ASN A 79 -7.69 1.86 13.00
C ASN A 79 -8.76 2.41 13.95
N SER A 80 -8.69 2.00 15.21
CA SER A 80 -9.49 2.57 16.29
C SER A 80 -8.67 3.58 17.07
N PHE A 81 -9.14 4.82 17.08
CA PHE A 81 -8.53 5.95 17.80
C PHE A 81 -9.11 6.09 19.23
N GLU A 82 -9.87 5.10 19.69
CA GLU A 82 -10.45 5.08 21.03
C GLU A 82 -9.41 4.71 22.08
N LYS A 83 -9.68 5.09 23.34
CA LYS A 83 -8.83 4.69 24.46
C LYS A 83 -8.84 3.16 24.60
N GLY A 84 -7.67 2.55 24.48
CA GLY A 84 -7.52 1.10 24.51
C GLY A 84 -7.88 0.40 23.19
N GLY A 85 -8.12 1.16 22.13
CA GLY A 85 -8.11 0.69 20.75
C GLY A 85 -6.69 0.46 20.24
N ASP A 86 -6.57 0.26 18.92
CA ASP A 86 -5.32 -0.17 18.27
C ASP A 86 -4.36 0.98 17.99
N GLY A 87 -4.84 2.23 17.96
CA GLY A 87 -4.02 3.43 17.80
C GLY A 87 -3.08 3.72 18.98
N GLY A 88 -3.16 2.93 20.06
CA GLY A 88 -2.28 3.04 21.21
C GLY A 88 -2.55 4.30 22.03
N GLY A 89 -1.71 5.33 21.84
CA GLY A 89 -1.77 6.60 22.55
C GLY A 89 -2.91 7.52 22.09
N PRO A 90 -3.11 8.67 22.77
CA PRO A 90 -3.94 9.74 22.23
C PRO A 90 -3.29 10.34 20.98
N SER A 91 -4.10 10.87 20.05
CA SER A 91 -3.62 11.30 18.74
C SER A 91 -2.76 12.57 18.77
N GLU A 92 -1.72 12.61 17.93
CA GLU A 92 -0.66 13.63 17.93
C GLU A 92 -1.16 15.07 17.73
N CYS A 93 -2.21 15.28 16.92
CA CYS A 93 -2.66 16.63 16.61
C CYS A 93 -3.34 17.36 17.76
N ASP A 94 -4.01 16.64 18.66
CA ASP A 94 -4.86 17.23 19.70
C ASP A 94 -4.79 16.55 21.07
N ASN A 95 -3.88 15.59 21.26
CA ASN A 95 -3.68 14.81 22.49
C ASN A 95 -4.98 14.20 23.02
N GLN A 96 -5.88 13.78 22.12
CA GLN A 96 -7.17 13.18 22.47
C GLN A 96 -7.38 11.83 21.80
N TYR A 97 -8.21 11.00 22.45
CA TYR A 97 -8.81 9.83 21.83
C TYR A 97 -10.06 10.25 21.06
N HIS A 98 -10.34 9.58 19.94
CA HIS A 98 -11.50 9.85 19.09
C HIS A 98 -12.36 8.60 18.98
N SER A 99 -13.69 8.75 19.10
CA SER A 99 -14.59 7.60 18.99
C SER A 99 -14.56 6.97 17.60
N ASP A 100 -14.77 5.67 17.51
CA ASP A 100 -14.91 4.92 16.26
C ASP A 100 -16.05 5.42 15.37
N ASP A 101 -17.03 6.12 15.95
CA ASP A 101 -18.13 6.77 15.23
C ASP A 101 -17.80 8.20 14.76
N THR A 102 -16.60 8.70 15.06
CA THR A 102 -16.10 10.01 14.58
C THR A 102 -15.24 9.82 13.33
N PRO A 103 -15.52 10.50 12.21
CA PRO A 103 -14.75 10.34 10.98
C PRO A 103 -13.39 11.05 11.08
N VAL A 104 -12.40 10.32 11.57
CA VAL A 104 -11.01 10.75 11.72
C VAL A 104 -10.03 9.82 11.01
N VAL A 105 -8.83 10.34 10.71
CA VAL A 105 -7.73 9.60 10.05
C VAL A 105 -6.35 9.98 10.61
N ALA A 106 -5.41 9.05 10.51
CA ALA A 106 -3.98 9.31 10.53
C ALA A 106 -3.41 9.31 9.10
N LEU A 107 -2.31 10.03 8.88
CA LEU A 107 -1.60 10.06 7.60
C LEU A 107 -0.17 9.55 7.76
N SER A 108 0.35 8.80 6.79
CA SER A 108 1.79 8.49 6.74
C SER A 108 2.64 9.76 6.89
N THR A 109 3.79 9.65 7.55
CA THR A 109 4.69 10.76 7.91
C THR A 109 4.85 11.82 6.82
N GLY A 110 5.14 11.42 5.58
CA GLY A 110 5.36 12.37 4.50
C GLY A 110 4.12 13.19 4.11
N TRP A 111 2.92 12.62 4.25
CA TRP A 111 1.66 13.34 4.04
C TRP A 111 1.20 14.11 5.28
N TYR A 112 1.47 13.59 6.47
CA TYR A 112 1.25 14.29 7.74
C TYR A 112 2.05 15.60 7.77
N ASN A 113 3.28 15.56 7.26
CA ASN A 113 4.14 16.71 7.02
C ASN A 113 4.27 17.60 8.27
N ASN A 114 4.82 17.01 9.33
CA ASN A 114 5.04 17.63 10.64
C ASN A 114 3.80 18.37 11.17
N GLY A 115 2.63 17.73 11.09
CA GLY A 115 1.38 18.29 11.60
C GLY A 115 0.78 19.44 10.78
N SER A 116 1.34 19.80 9.62
CA SER A 116 0.80 20.88 8.76
C SER A 116 -0.65 20.63 8.31
N ARG A 117 -1.12 19.38 8.38
CA ARG A 117 -2.50 18.98 8.07
C ARG A 117 -3.36 18.71 9.30
N CYS A 118 -2.83 18.90 10.50
CA CYS A 118 -3.57 18.63 11.73
C CYS A 118 -4.88 19.39 11.78
N LEU A 119 -5.94 18.67 12.17
CA LEU A 119 -7.30 19.15 12.32
C LEU A 119 -7.96 19.67 11.02
N HIS A 120 -7.25 19.59 9.89
CA HIS A 120 -7.82 19.87 8.58
C HIS A 120 -8.65 18.69 8.10
N LYS A 121 -9.69 19.00 7.32
CA LYS A 121 -10.53 18.00 6.67
C LYS A 121 -9.94 17.59 5.34
N ILE A 122 -9.93 16.28 5.08
CA ILE A 122 -9.61 15.70 3.79
C ILE A 122 -10.82 14.96 3.24
N ILE A 123 -10.82 14.73 1.93
CA ILE A 123 -11.81 13.89 1.25
C ILE A 123 -11.15 12.56 0.94
N VAL A 124 -11.60 11.50 1.59
CA VAL A 124 -11.24 10.12 1.26
C VAL A 124 -12.20 9.64 0.19
N LYS A 125 -11.67 9.13 -0.93
CA LYS A 125 -12.47 8.56 -2.02
C LYS A 125 -12.18 7.08 -2.12
N GLY A 126 -13.22 6.28 -2.33
CA GLY A 126 -13.09 4.85 -2.55
C GLY A 126 -14.45 4.15 -2.56
N ASN A 127 -14.51 2.95 -3.13
CA ASN A 127 -15.76 2.21 -3.35
C ASN A 127 -16.85 3.05 -4.08
N GLY A 128 -16.43 3.93 -5.00
CA GLY A 128 -17.32 4.85 -5.72
C GLY A 128 -17.96 5.94 -4.86
N ARG A 129 -17.56 6.07 -3.58
CA ARG A 129 -18.09 7.04 -2.62
C ARG A 129 -16.99 7.98 -2.13
N SER A 130 -17.39 8.99 -1.37
CA SER A 130 -16.49 9.93 -0.72
C SER A 130 -16.89 10.11 0.74
N ALA A 131 -15.90 10.20 1.62
CA ALA A 131 -16.05 10.48 3.04
C ALA A 131 -15.18 11.68 3.43
N VAL A 132 -15.72 12.59 4.21
CA VAL A 132 -14.96 13.70 4.78
C VAL A 132 -14.43 13.25 6.14
N ALA A 133 -13.13 13.35 6.36
CA ALA A 133 -12.49 12.96 7.61
C ALA A 133 -11.54 14.05 8.11
N LYS A 134 -11.42 14.20 9.43
CA LYS A 134 -10.46 15.10 10.07
C LYS A 134 -9.13 14.36 10.28
N VAL A 135 -8.02 14.97 9.90
CA VAL A 135 -6.69 14.44 10.24
C VAL A 135 -6.43 14.72 11.71
N VAL A 136 -6.20 13.66 12.50
CA VAL A 136 -5.95 13.76 13.94
C VAL A 136 -4.59 13.21 14.35
N ASP A 137 -3.96 12.42 13.49
CA ASP A 137 -2.78 11.67 13.90
C ASP A 137 -1.75 11.47 12.79
N GLU A 138 -0.58 11.01 13.18
CA GLU A 138 0.46 10.50 12.31
C GLU A 138 0.46 8.96 12.31
N CYS A 139 0.57 8.37 11.11
CA CYS A 139 0.95 6.97 10.97
C CYS A 139 2.47 6.92 10.74
N ASP A 140 3.23 6.74 11.81
CA ASP A 140 4.69 6.93 11.80
C ASP A 140 5.38 5.89 10.90
N SER A 141 5.93 6.35 9.78
CA SER A 141 6.69 5.51 8.84
C SER A 141 8.20 5.56 9.08
N THR A 142 8.66 6.32 10.07
CA THR A 142 10.07 6.55 10.39
C THR A 142 10.60 5.59 11.45
N MET A 143 9.73 5.14 12.37
CA MET A 143 10.06 4.31 13.52
C MET A 143 9.00 3.24 13.79
N GLY A 144 9.32 2.31 14.71
CA GLY A 144 8.52 1.14 15.00
C GLY A 144 9.36 0.06 15.69
N CYS A 145 8.75 -1.08 15.97
CA CYS A 145 9.38 -2.23 16.62
C CYS A 145 10.02 -1.92 17.98
N ASP A 146 9.53 -0.92 18.70
CA ASP A 146 10.05 -0.50 20.00
C ASP A 146 8.92 -0.37 21.04
N GLY A 147 9.26 0.10 22.24
CA GLY A 147 8.29 0.23 23.33
C GLY A 147 7.24 1.30 23.11
N ASP A 148 7.55 2.35 22.36
CA ASP A 148 6.67 3.50 22.12
C ASP A 148 5.60 3.15 21.08
N HIS A 149 5.95 2.27 20.13
CA HIS A 149 5.06 1.77 19.08
C HIS A 149 4.43 0.41 19.41
N ASP A 150 4.43 0.00 20.70
CA ASP A 150 3.95 -1.31 21.17
C ASP A 150 4.50 -2.51 20.36
N TYR A 151 5.72 -2.36 19.82
CA TYR A 151 6.43 -3.33 18.97
C TYR A 151 5.73 -3.67 17.64
N GLN A 152 4.87 -2.78 17.16
CA GLN A 152 4.28 -2.82 15.81
C GLN A 152 5.30 -2.32 14.77
N PRO A 153 5.25 -2.81 13.52
CA PRO A 153 6.15 -2.35 12.46
C PRO A 153 5.91 -0.88 12.11
N PRO A 154 6.91 -0.20 11.52
CA PRO A 154 6.72 1.13 10.96
C PRO A 154 5.56 1.14 9.96
N CYS A 155 4.78 2.22 9.98
CA CYS A 155 3.72 2.42 9.02
C CYS A 155 4.27 2.46 7.58
N PRO A 156 3.58 1.90 6.59
CA PRO A 156 3.91 2.16 5.21
C PRO A 156 3.78 3.64 4.87
N HIS A 157 4.50 4.08 3.84
CA HIS A 157 4.63 5.50 3.48
C HIS A 157 3.49 6.06 2.62
N ASN A 158 2.44 5.26 2.41
CA ASN A 158 1.34 5.54 1.49
C ASN A 158 -0.04 5.21 2.11
N ILE A 159 -0.15 5.30 3.43
CA ILE A 159 -1.33 4.96 4.21
C ILE A 159 -2.16 6.20 4.57
N VAL A 160 -3.47 6.06 4.42
CA VAL A 160 -4.46 6.81 5.20
C VAL A 160 -5.08 5.81 6.16
N ASP A 161 -4.88 6.01 7.46
CA ASP A 161 -5.33 5.07 8.47
C ASP A 161 -6.62 5.57 9.10
N ALA A 162 -7.73 4.89 8.87
CA ALA A 162 -9.04 5.48 8.99
C ALA A 162 -9.94 4.82 10.03
N SER A 163 -10.63 5.65 10.81
CA SER A 163 -11.65 5.22 11.77
C SER A 163 -12.79 4.42 11.11
N PRO A 164 -13.46 3.53 11.86
CA PRO A 164 -14.66 2.82 11.42
C PRO A 164 -15.72 3.71 10.75
N ALA A 165 -15.93 4.93 11.26
CA ALA A 165 -16.85 5.90 10.66
C ALA A 165 -16.54 6.25 9.21
N VAL A 166 -15.26 6.39 8.85
CA VAL A 166 -14.83 6.67 7.47
C VAL A 166 -15.19 5.50 6.56
N TRP A 167 -14.90 4.29 7.00
CA TRP A 167 -15.23 3.06 6.25
C TRP A 167 -16.74 2.87 6.07
N LYS A 168 -17.54 3.12 7.12
CA LYS A 168 -19.01 3.13 7.05
C LYS A 168 -19.49 4.16 6.03
N ALA A 169 -18.94 5.37 6.03
CA ALA A 169 -19.31 6.45 5.11
C ALA A 169 -18.98 6.12 3.64
N LEU A 170 -17.90 5.38 3.39
CA LEU A 170 -17.54 4.84 2.07
C LEU A 170 -18.43 3.65 1.65
N GLY A 171 -19.37 3.20 2.49
CA GLY A 171 -20.31 2.12 2.18
C GLY A 171 -19.64 0.76 2.04
N VAL A 172 -18.53 0.55 2.73
CA VAL A 172 -17.71 -0.64 2.61
C VAL A 172 -18.19 -1.66 3.63
N PRO A 173 -18.56 -2.88 3.21
CA PRO A 173 -18.93 -3.93 4.16
C PRO A 173 -17.80 -4.18 5.15
N ARG A 174 -18.13 -4.35 6.44
CA ARG A 174 -17.17 -4.47 7.55
C ARG A 174 -16.14 -5.55 7.29
N GLU A 175 -16.54 -6.65 6.67
CA GLU A 175 -15.66 -7.75 6.31
C GLU A 175 -14.58 -7.36 5.29
N ASN A 176 -14.70 -6.23 4.58
CA ASN A 176 -13.73 -5.75 3.61
C ASN A 176 -12.92 -4.54 4.11
N TRP A 177 -13.05 -4.18 5.38
CA TRP A 177 -12.23 -3.13 5.99
C TRP A 177 -10.74 -3.51 6.00
N GLY A 178 -9.87 -2.52 5.86
CA GLY A 178 -8.43 -2.69 5.63
C GLY A 178 -8.05 -3.27 4.26
N ASN A 179 -9.01 -3.38 3.33
CA ASN A 179 -8.79 -3.96 1.99
C ASN A 179 -9.56 -3.16 0.93
N LEU A 180 -9.45 -1.83 0.96
CA LEU A 180 -10.15 -0.94 0.01
C LEU A 180 -9.35 -0.63 -1.25
N ASP A 181 -8.17 -1.19 -1.40
CA ASP A 181 -7.24 -0.73 -2.42
C ASP A 181 -7.93 -0.67 -3.78
N GLU A 182 -7.79 0.49 -4.43
CA GLU A 182 -7.94 0.60 -5.88
C GLU A 182 -6.81 -0.24 -6.52
N GLY A 183 -6.90 -1.57 -6.40
CA GLY A 183 -5.90 -2.54 -6.89
C GLY A 183 -5.65 -3.80 -6.05
N GLY A 184 -6.10 -3.87 -4.79
CA GLY A 184 -5.69 -4.97 -3.87
C GLY A 184 -4.17 -5.06 -3.65
N ASP A 185 -3.72 -6.12 -2.98
CA ASP A 185 -2.29 -6.49 -2.85
C ASP A 185 -1.62 -6.81 -4.21
N GLY A 186 -2.39 -6.84 -5.31
CA GLY A 186 -1.98 -7.27 -6.66
C GLY A 186 -1.01 -6.33 -7.38
N GLY A 187 -0.38 -5.39 -6.69
CA GLY A 187 0.66 -4.55 -7.27
C GLY A 187 0.16 -3.56 -8.33
N GLY A 188 0.84 -3.54 -9.48
CA GLY A 188 0.50 -2.64 -10.60
C GLY A 188 -0.75 -3.10 -11.39
N PRO A 189 -1.07 -2.42 -12.50
CA PRO A 189 -2.03 -2.96 -13.46
C PRO A 189 -1.56 -4.32 -13.99
N SER A 190 -2.48 -5.25 -14.18
CA SER A 190 -2.14 -6.64 -14.48
C SER A 190 -1.43 -6.82 -15.83
N ALA A 191 -0.46 -7.73 -15.91
CA ALA A 191 0.40 -7.91 -17.08
C ALA A 191 -0.35 -8.31 -18.36
N CYS A 192 -1.53 -8.93 -18.24
CA CYS A 192 -2.28 -9.41 -19.40
C CYS A 192 -3.12 -8.34 -20.11
N ASP A 193 -3.67 -7.36 -19.37
CA ASP A 193 -4.58 -6.36 -19.95
C ASP A 193 -4.33 -4.92 -19.49
N ASN A 194 -3.29 -4.69 -18.68
CA ASN A 194 -2.92 -3.39 -18.13
C ASN A 194 -4.07 -2.73 -17.36
N ARG A 195 -4.88 -3.53 -16.66
CA ARG A 195 -6.00 -3.08 -15.83
C ARG A 195 -5.89 -3.61 -14.41
N TYR A 196 -6.50 -2.85 -13.50
CA TYR A 196 -6.85 -3.35 -12.17
C TYR A 196 -8.14 -4.16 -12.26
N HIS A 197 -8.17 -5.29 -11.55
CA HIS A 197 -9.35 -6.16 -11.47
C HIS A 197 -9.95 -6.04 -10.07
N PRO A 198 -11.27 -5.85 -9.93
CA PRO A 198 -11.88 -5.69 -8.62
C PRO A 198 -11.89 -7.02 -7.86
N ASN A 199 -11.74 -6.94 -6.54
CA ASN A 199 -11.66 -8.09 -5.63
C ASN A 199 -12.86 -9.07 -5.69
N ASN A 200 -13.99 -8.64 -6.25
CA ASN A 200 -15.18 -9.47 -6.47
C ASN A 200 -15.16 -10.24 -7.81
N THR A 201 -14.13 -10.08 -8.63
CA THR A 201 -13.97 -10.81 -9.90
C THR A 201 -13.04 -12.00 -9.70
N PRO A 202 -13.42 -13.23 -10.12
CA PRO A 202 -12.55 -14.41 -10.06
C PRO A 202 -11.37 -14.28 -11.04
N VAL A 203 -10.28 -13.70 -10.56
CA VAL A 203 -9.01 -13.58 -11.28
C VAL A 203 -7.85 -14.13 -10.48
N VAL A 204 -6.77 -14.49 -11.17
CA VAL A 204 -5.53 -15.00 -10.58
C VAL A 204 -4.28 -14.47 -11.27
N ALA A 205 -3.18 -14.45 -10.51
CA ALA A 205 -1.82 -14.38 -11.03
C ALA A 205 -1.16 -15.76 -10.93
N LEU A 206 -0.47 -16.18 -11.99
CA LEU A 206 0.24 -17.47 -12.01
C LEU A 206 1.73 -17.26 -11.84
N SER A 207 2.41 -18.19 -11.14
CA SER A 207 3.87 -18.21 -11.11
C SER A 207 4.47 -18.21 -12.51
N THR A 208 5.61 -17.56 -12.71
CA THR A 208 6.29 -17.35 -14.01
C THR A 208 6.24 -18.56 -14.95
N GLY A 209 6.59 -19.75 -14.47
CA GLY A 209 6.58 -20.98 -15.28
C GLY A 209 5.18 -21.37 -15.77
N TRP A 210 4.15 -21.16 -14.94
CA TRP A 210 2.76 -21.44 -15.29
C TRP A 210 2.13 -20.33 -16.12
N PHE A 211 2.49 -19.07 -15.87
CA PHE A 211 2.11 -17.92 -16.69
C PHE A 211 2.56 -18.08 -18.15
N ASN A 212 3.71 -18.74 -18.34
CA ASN A 212 4.21 -19.26 -19.62
C ASN A 212 4.35 -18.15 -20.67
N ASN A 213 5.11 -17.10 -20.35
CA ASN A 213 5.35 -15.95 -21.23
C ASN A 213 4.04 -15.41 -21.82
N ARG A 214 3.06 -15.13 -20.95
CA ARG A 214 1.72 -14.62 -21.30
C ARG A 214 0.84 -15.57 -22.13
N LYS A 215 1.25 -16.79 -22.45
CA LYS A 215 0.42 -17.73 -23.23
C LYS A 215 -0.89 -18.09 -22.53
N ARG A 216 -0.93 -18.04 -21.20
CA ARG A 216 -2.16 -18.25 -20.42
C ARG A 216 -2.95 -16.96 -20.17
N CYS A 217 -2.50 -15.80 -20.65
CA CYS A 217 -3.20 -14.55 -20.41
C CYS A 217 -4.65 -14.60 -20.88
N LEU A 218 -5.54 -14.10 -20.01
CA LEU A 218 -6.98 -14.00 -20.22
C LEU A 218 -7.68 -15.35 -20.46
N ARG A 219 -6.96 -16.46 -20.36
CA ARG A 219 -7.53 -17.81 -20.35
C ARG A 219 -8.10 -18.10 -18.97
N LYS A 220 -9.09 -18.99 -18.93
CA LYS A 220 -9.67 -19.48 -17.68
C LYS A 220 -8.94 -20.74 -17.26
N ILE A 221 -8.75 -20.87 -15.95
CA ILE A 221 -8.33 -22.09 -15.30
C ILE A 221 -9.42 -22.53 -14.33
N THR A 222 -9.49 -23.83 -14.07
CA THR A 222 -10.32 -24.40 -13.01
C THR A 222 -9.46 -24.65 -11.78
N ILE A 223 -9.84 -24.07 -10.65
CA ILE A 223 -9.17 -24.21 -9.35
C ILE A 223 -10.05 -25.09 -8.46
N LYS A 224 -9.45 -26.10 -7.83
CA LYS A 224 -10.12 -27.02 -6.90
C LYS A 224 -9.45 -26.96 -5.54
N GLY A 225 -10.25 -26.74 -4.49
CA GLY A 225 -9.77 -26.62 -3.12
C GLY A 225 -10.93 -26.57 -2.14
N ASN A 226 -10.71 -26.98 -0.89
CA ASN A 226 -11.74 -26.97 0.17
C ASN A 226 -13.06 -27.68 -0.24
N GLY A 227 -12.96 -28.76 -1.01
CA GLY A 227 -14.11 -29.53 -1.52
C GLY A 227 -14.96 -28.81 -2.58
N ARG A 228 -14.51 -27.65 -3.08
CA ARG A 228 -15.19 -26.83 -4.09
C ARG A 228 -14.31 -26.58 -5.30
N SER A 229 -14.92 -26.05 -6.36
CA SER A 229 -14.22 -25.64 -7.58
C SER A 229 -14.70 -24.28 -8.07
N VAL A 230 -13.80 -23.49 -8.65
CA VAL A 230 -14.12 -22.19 -9.25
C VAL A 230 -13.29 -21.99 -10.51
N MET A 231 -13.90 -21.40 -11.54
CA MET A 231 -13.16 -20.90 -12.70
C MET A 231 -12.66 -19.47 -12.43
N ALA A 232 -11.40 -19.22 -12.73
CA ALA A 232 -10.81 -17.89 -12.62
C ALA A 232 -10.04 -17.53 -13.90
N LYS A 233 -10.03 -16.25 -14.24
CA LYS A 233 -9.28 -15.72 -15.39
C LYS A 233 -7.85 -15.40 -14.95
N VAL A 234 -6.86 -15.86 -15.71
CA VAL A 234 -5.46 -15.46 -15.52
C VAL A 234 -5.29 -14.03 -16.02
N VAL A 235 -4.91 -13.11 -15.14
CA VAL A 235 -4.74 -11.69 -15.48
C VAL A 235 -3.32 -11.20 -15.27
N ASP A 236 -2.54 -11.88 -14.44
CA ASP A 236 -1.21 -11.40 -14.09
C ASP A 236 -0.18 -12.51 -13.93
N GLU A 237 1.06 -12.09 -13.83
CA GLU A 237 2.19 -12.90 -13.43
C GLU A 237 2.52 -12.66 -11.96
N CYS A 238 2.71 -13.73 -11.23
CA CYS A 238 3.40 -13.73 -9.97
C CYS A 238 4.88 -14.00 -10.28
N ASP A 239 5.72 -12.96 -10.28
CA ASP A 239 7.14 -13.12 -10.64
C ASP A 239 7.84 -13.99 -9.60
N SER A 240 8.25 -15.19 -10.03
CA SER A 240 8.94 -16.19 -9.21
C SER A 240 10.43 -16.27 -9.48
N ALA A 241 10.93 -15.43 -10.41
CA ALA A 241 12.33 -15.35 -10.81
C ALA A 241 13.01 -14.07 -10.30
N MET A 242 12.28 -12.96 -10.25
CA MET A 242 12.77 -11.64 -9.86
C MET A 242 11.92 -11.02 -8.73
N GLY A 243 12.50 -10.04 -8.06
CA GLY A 243 11.95 -9.42 -6.85
C GLY A 243 13.06 -8.68 -6.09
N CYS A 244 12.70 -8.02 -4.99
CA CYS A 244 13.59 -7.17 -4.20
C CYS A 244 14.20 -6.00 -4.99
N ASP A 245 13.53 -5.56 -6.06
CA ASP A 245 13.96 -4.46 -6.93
C ASP A 245 12.86 -3.39 -7.05
N LYS A 246 13.19 -2.28 -7.72
CA LYS A 246 12.28 -1.14 -7.88
C LYS A 246 11.01 -1.48 -8.68
N GLU A 247 11.11 -2.38 -9.65
CA GLU A 247 10.00 -2.76 -10.53
C GLU A 247 8.95 -3.54 -9.75
N HIS A 248 9.39 -4.40 -8.84
CA HIS A 248 8.55 -5.21 -7.95
C HIS A 248 8.25 -4.52 -6.60
N ALA A 249 8.43 -3.20 -6.51
CA ALA A 249 8.26 -2.44 -5.27
C ALA A 249 9.03 -3.03 -4.06
N TYR A 250 10.17 -3.66 -4.33
CA TYR A 250 11.04 -4.36 -3.40
C TYR A 250 10.39 -5.56 -2.68
N GLN A 251 9.28 -6.09 -3.20
CA GLN A 251 8.67 -7.34 -2.72
C GLN A 251 9.53 -8.55 -3.14
N PRO A 252 9.67 -9.58 -2.29
CA PRO A 252 10.44 -10.77 -2.63
C PRO A 252 9.76 -11.56 -3.77
N PRO A 253 10.53 -12.34 -4.56
CA PRO A 253 9.97 -13.22 -5.57
C PRO A 253 8.95 -14.18 -4.95
N CYS A 254 7.88 -14.46 -5.68
CA CYS A 254 6.89 -15.41 -5.20
C CYS A 254 7.34 -16.86 -5.39
N ARG A 255 6.68 -17.79 -4.71
CA ARG A 255 7.01 -19.21 -4.87
C ARG A 255 6.62 -19.69 -6.27
N ASN A 256 7.42 -20.58 -6.84
CA ASN A 256 7.22 -21.09 -8.21
C ASN A 256 5.99 -22.00 -8.39
N ASN A 257 5.27 -22.32 -7.32
CA ASN A 257 4.09 -23.19 -7.32
C ASN A 257 2.82 -22.46 -6.80
N ILE A 258 2.65 -21.19 -7.18
CA ILE A 258 1.59 -20.32 -6.68
C ILE A 258 0.55 -20.01 -7.74
N VAL A 259 -0.71 -20.11 -7.32
CA VAL A 259 -1.86 -19.44 -7.93
C VAL A 259 -2.27 -18.36 -6.94
N ASP A 260 -1.83 -17.12 -7.18
CA ASP A 260 -2.23 -15.99 -6.34
C ASP A 260 -3.62 -15.56 -6.77
N ALA A 261 -4.55 -15.51 -5.82
CA ALA A 261 -5.97 -15.56 -6.11
C ALA A 261 -6.73 -14.43 -5.45
N SER A 262 -7.54 -13.74 -6.26
CA SER A 262 -8.45 -12.70 -5.79
C SER A 262 -9.39 -13.18 -4.68
N PRO A 263 -9.89 -12.27 -3.81
CA PRO A 263 -10.88 -12.58 -2.79
C PRO A 263 -12.12 -13.34 -3.30
N ALA A 264 -12.53 -13.11 -4.54
CA ALA A 264 -13.64 -13.81 -5.18
C ALA A 264 -13.40 -15.32 -5.31
N VAL A 265 -12.17 -15.74 -5.63
CA VAL A 265 -11.78 -17.15 -5.73
C VAL A 265 -11.87 -17.82 -4.36
N TRP A 266 -11.32 -17.20 -3.33
CA TRP A 266 -11.40 -17.71 -1.95
C TRP A 266 -12.83 -17.86 -1.45
N LYS A 267 -13.68 -16.85 -1.71
CA LYS A 267 -15.13 -16.89 -1.39
C LYS A 267 -15.83 -18.03 -2.13
N ALA A 268 -15.55 -18.22 -3.43
CA ALA A 268 -16.13 -19.30 -4.22
C ALA A 268 -15.70 -20.69 -3.73
N LEU A 269 -14.44 -20.84 -3.30
CA LEU A 269 -13.94 -22.05 -2.64
C LEU A 269 -14.52 -22.26 -1.22
N GLY A 270 -15.30 -21.30 -0.70
CA GLY A 270 -15.99 -21.43 0.58
C GLY A 270 -15.04 -21.45 1.78
N VAL A 271 -13.85 -20.88 1.65
CA VAL A 271 -12.86 -20.83 2.74
C VAL A 271 -13.23 -19.67 3.67
N PRO A 272 -13.40 -19.90 4.99
CA PRO A 272 -13.63 -18.82 5.94
C PRO A 272 -12.50 -17.78 5.89
N ARG A 273 -12.85 -16.49 5.93
CA ARG A 273 -11.88 -15.38 5.80
C ARG A 273 -10.70 -15.49 6.77
N ALA A 274 -10.95 -15.92 8.01
CA ALA A 274 -9.92 -16.11 9.04
C ALA A 274 -8.87 -17.19 8.68
N LYS A 275 -9.08 -17.96 7.61
CA LYS A 275 -8.16 -18.99 7.11
C LYS A 275 -7.56 -18.64 5.74
N TRP A 276 -7.73 -17.41 5.27
CA TRP A 276 -7.11 -16.96 4.03
C TRP A 276 -5.60 -16.77 4.23
N GLY A 277 -4.84 -16.98 3.16
CA GLY A 277 -3.38 -16.90 3.17
C GLY A 277 -2.77 -18.03 2.36
N ASN A 278 -2.85 -19.27 2.86
CA ASN A 278 -2.35 -20.45 2.15
C ASN A 278 -3.38 -21.57 2.14
N LEU A 279 -3.65 -22.13 0.97
CA LEU A 279 -4.53 -23.28 0.79
C LEU A 279 -3.91 -24.24 -0.23
N ALA A 280 -3.86 -25.53 0.13
CA ALA A 280 -3.51 -26.56 -0.84
C ALA A 280 -4.64 -26.71 -1.87
N ILE A 281 -4.29 -26.55 -3.14
CA ILE A 281 -5.22 -26.60 -4.27
C ILE A 281 -4.64 -27.45 -5.40
N THR A 282 -5.51 -27.89 -6.30
CA THR A 282 -5.12 -28.31 -7.65
C THR A 282 -5.76 -27.38 -8.66
N TRP A 283 -5.13 -27.22 -9.82
CA TRP A 283 -5.71 -26.44 -10.91
C TRP A 283 -5.39 -27.06 -12.27
N SER A 284 -6.22 -26.76 -13.25
CA SER A 284 -6.03 -27.17 -14.64
C SER A 284 -6.49 -26.07 -15.57
N ASP A 285 -6.07 -26.12 -16.84
CA ASP A 285 -6.76 -25.36 -17.87
C ASP A 285 -8.25 -25.74 -17.89
N ALA A 286 -9.09 -24.74 -18.15
CA ALA A 286 -10.53 -24.90 -18.29
C ALA A 286 -10.91 -25.34 -19.71
#